data_AF-X1B308-F1
#
_entry.id   AF-X1B308-F1
#
_cell.length_a   1.000
_cell.length_b   1.000
_cell.length_c   1.000
_cell.angle_alpha   90.00
_cell.angle_beta   90.00
_cell.angle_gamma   90.00
#
_symmetry.space_group_name_H-M   'P 1'
#
loop_
_entity.id
_entity.type
_entity.pdbx_description
1 polymer ?
#
loop_
_entity_poly.entity_id
_entity_poly.type
_entity_poly.pdbx_seq_one_letter_code
_entity_poly.pdbx_strand_id
1 'polypeptide(L)'
;MNYFGTSLNEHGHYLWDLHEDRMENCGINFKHLPFHPEELTNNLLKGEVVFYQCTGYTVIGIAGSCVDERPRTKSIFWVLEKISFDEMKERILNNPIAKKIIEKMSFEIEWDNS
;
A
#
# COMPACT_ATOMS: atom_id res chain seq x y z
N MET A 1 5.89 6.00 7.09
CA MET A 1 5.18 4.71 6.82
C MET A 1 5.59 4.27 5.44
N ASN A 2 5.85 2.99 5.20
CA ASN A 2 6.37 2.58 3.89
C ASN A 2 5.22 2.25 2.93
N TYR A 3 5.45 2.52 1.65
CA TYR A 3 4.49 2.28 0.58
C TYR A 3 5.16 1.77 -0.69
N PHE A 4 4.54 0.80 -1.35
CA PHE A 4 4.93 0.34 -2.67
C PHE A 4 3.76 0.49 -3.64
N GLY A 5 3.98 1.27 -4.69
CA GLY A 5 2.97 1.57 -5.69
C GLY A 5 3.32 2.82 -6.50
N THR A 6 2.33 3.38 -7.16
CA THR A 6 2.48 4.58 -8.01
C THR A 6 2.72 5.83 -7.17
N SER A 7 3.32 6.86 -7.74
CA SER A 7 3.24 8.18 -7.10
C SER A 7 1.80 8.72 -7.18
N LEU A 8 1.56 9.90 -6.60
CA LEU A 8 0.27 10.58 -6.76
C LEU A 8 -0.01 11.00 -8.21
N ASN A 9 1.00 11.12 -9.08
CA ASN A 9 0.82 11.75 -10.40
C ASN A 9 1.35 10.91 -11.57
N GLU A 10 2.13 9.87 -11.31
CA GLU A 10 2.87 9.13 -12.32
C GLU A 10 2.66 7.64 -12.19
N HIS A 11 2.64 6.95 -13.34
CA HIS A 11 2.68 5.50 -13.39
C HIS A 11 4.07 4.96 -12.99
N GLY A 12 4.10 3.68 -12.64
CA GLY A 12 5.32 2.97 -12.24
C GLY A 12 5.36 2.72 -10.74
N HIS A 13 5.66 1.48 -10.35
CA HIS A 13 5.76 1.13 -8.95
C HIS A 13 7.15 1.45 -8.41
N TYR A 14 7.20 2.17 -7.30
CA TYR A 14 8.42 2.45 -6.56
C TYR A 14 8.18 2.19 -5.08
N LEU A 15 9.27 2.10 -4.34
CA LEU A 15 9.25 2.12 -2.89
C LEU A 15 9.29 3.57 -2.41
N TRP A 16 8.39 3.90 -1.49
CA TRP A 16 8.24 5.23 -0.93
C TRP A 16 8.26 5.18 0.59
N ASP A 17 8.94 6.14 1.22
CA ASP A 17 8.65 6.51 2.60
C ASP A 17 7.64 7.66 2.61
N LEU A 18 6.52 7.44 3.30
CA LEU A 18 5.43 8.37 3.42
C LEU A 18 5.60 9.19 4.70
N HIS A 19 5.91 10.46 4.50
CA HIS A 19 5.95 11.50 5.53
C HIS A 19 4.60 12.24 5.58
N GLU A 20 4.45 13.21 6.49
CA GLU A 20 3.21 13.98 6.61
C GLU A 20 2.95 14.88 5.39
N ASP A 21 4.01 15.42 4.77
CA ASP A 21 3.94 16.43 3.72
C ASP A 21 4.44 15.94 2.35
N ARG A 22 5.14 14.80 2.31
CA ARG A 22 5.80 14.31 1.08
C ARG A 22 5.91 12.79 0.98
N MET A 23 6.13 12.33 -0.24
CA MET A 23 6.60 10.98 -0.57
C MET A 23 8.08 11.06 -0.93
N GLU A 24 8.92 10.22 -0.32
CA GLU A 24 10.34 10.14 -0.64
C GLU A 24 10.63 8.81 -1.34
N ASN A 25 11.19 8.85 -2.56
CA ASN A 25 11.50 7.64 -3.31
C ASN A 25 12.75 6.97 -2.73
N CYS A 26 12.60 5.75 -2.23
CA CYS A 26 13.69 4.99 -1.61
C CYS A 26 14.43 4.07 -2.61
N GLY A 27 14.01 4.05 -3.88
CA GLY A 27 14.50 3.12 -4.90
C GLY A 27 13.94 1.70 -4.74
N ILE A 28 13.98 0.92 -5.82
CA ILE A 28 13.42 -0.43 -5.85
C ILE A 28 14.46 -1.42 -5.30
N ASN A 29 14.43 -1.68 -4.00
CA ASN A 29 15.22 -2.76 -3.38
C ASN A 29 14.40 -3.49 -2.30
N PHE A 30 13.90 -4.67 -2.65
CA PHE A 30 13.12 -5.51 -1.74
C PHE A 30 13.96 -6.52 -0.94
N LYS A 31 15.29 -6.58 -1.14
CA LYS A 31 16.16 -7.62 -0.54
C LYS A 31 16.10 -7.68 0.99
N HIS A 32 15.64 -6.60 1.63
CA HIS A 32 15.55 -6.48 3.07
C HIS A 32 14.13 -6.70 3.62
N LEU A 33 13.13 -6.86 2.75
CA LEU A 33 11.75 -7.12 3.17
C LEU A 33 11.55 -8.63 3.36
N PRO A 34 10.87 -9.05 4.44
CA PRO A 34 10.50 -10.45 4.66
C PRO A 34 9.29 -10.89 3.82
N PHE A 35 8.95 -10.14 2.77
CA PHE A 35 7.82 -10.36 1.89
C PHE A 35 8.11 -9.74 0.51
N HIS A 36 7.35 -10.17 -0.50
CA HIS A 36 7.47 -9.65 -1.86
C HIS A 36 6.28 -8.74 -2.19
N PRO A 37 6.41 -7.40 -2.17
CA PRO A 37 5.28 -6.48 -2.37
C PRO A 37 4.53 -6.70 -3.69
N GLU A 38 5.23 -7.12 -4.74
CA GLU A 38 4.60 -7.34 -6.05
C GLU A 38 3.62 -8.52 -6.08
N GLU A 39 3.76 -9.48 -5.17
CA GLU A 39 3.02 -10.75 -5.25
C GLU A 39 1.73 -10.74 -4.44
N LEU A 40 1.61 -9.80 -3.49
CA LEU A 40 0.56 -9.80 -2.47
C LEU A 40 -0.86 -9.70 -3.01
N THR A 41 -1.04 -9.02 -4.14
CA THR A 41 -2.38 -8.71 -4.68
C THR A 41 -2.60 -9.30 -6.08
N ASN A 42 -1.73 -10.21 -6.53
CA ASN A 42 -1.74 -10.69 -7.93
C ASN A 42 -3.02 -11.41 -8.37
N ASN A 43 -3.73 -12.02 -7.42
CA ASN A 43 -4.95 -12.79 -7.68
C ASN A 43 -6.22 -12.10 -7.17
N LEU A 44 -6.11 -10.83 -6.76
CA LEU A 44 -7.21 -10.07 -6.19
C LEU A 44 -7.88 -9.18 -7.24
N LEU A 45 -9.18 -8.97 -7.10
CA LEU A 45 -9.94 -7.98 -7.87
C LEU A 45 -9.60 -6.56 -7.38
N LYS A 46 -9.73 -5.55 -8.25
CA LYS A 46 -9.48 -4.16 -7.83
C LYS A 46 -10.39 -3.79 -6.66
N GLY A 47 -9.81 -3.15 -5.64
CA GLY A 47 -10.51 -2.78 -4.42
C GLY A 47 -10.34 -3.79 -3.28
N GLU A 48 -10.10 -5.07 -3.59
CA GLU A 48 -9.86 -6.08 -2.57
C GLU A 48 -8.57 -5.81 -1.79
N VAL A 49 -8.62 -6.15 -0.51
CA VAL A 49 -7.55 -5.90 0.46
C VAL A 49 -7.00 -7.23 0.96
N VAL A 50 -5.68 -7.28 1.17
CA VAL A 50 -5.01 -8.34 1.93
C VAL A 50 -4.35 -7.74 3.16
N PHE A 51 -4.58 -8.36 4.31
CA PHE A 51 -3.85 -8.07 5.54
C PHE A 51 -2.97 -9.26 5.91
N TYR A 52 -1.70 -9.01 6.21
CA TYR A 52 -0.85 -10.03 6.79
C TYR A 52 0.24 -9.41 7.66
N GLN A 53 0.82 -10.26 8.51
CA GLN A 53 1.92 -9.89 9.40
C GLN A 53 3.05 -10.91 9.27
N CYS A 54 4.30 -10.45 9.14
CA CYS A 54 5.47 -11.34 9.10
C CYS A 54 6.70 -10.66 9.70
N THR A 55 7.52 -11.39 10.47
CA THR A 55 8.82 -10.92 10.98
C THR A 55 8.80 -9.51 11.63
N GLY A 56 7.71 -9.20 12.34
CA GLY A 56 7.52 -7.89 13.01
C GLY A 56 6.88 -6.80 12.14
N TYR A 57 6.62 -7.07 10.86
CA TYR A 57 5.90 -6.18 9.95
C TYR A 57 4.40 -6.40 10.03
N THR A 58 3.65 -5.31 9.87
CA THR A 58 2.22 -5.33 9.53
C THR A 58 2.03 -4.71 8.16
N VAL A 59 1.30 -5.39 7.29
CA VAL A 59 1.17 -5.02 5.88
C VAL A 59 -0.29 -5.07 5.45
N ILE A 60 -0.71 -4.05 4.73
CA ILE A 60 -1.98 -4.00 4.00
C ILE A 60 -1.65 -3.83 2.52
N GLY A 61 -2.12 -4.76 1.69
CA GLY A 61 -2.06 -4.65 0.23
C GLY A 61 -3.45 -4.37 -0.33
N ILE A 62 -3.56 -3.40 -1.22
CA ILE A 62 -4.79 -3.10 -1.97
C ILE A 62 -4.54 -3.42 -3.43
N ALA A 63 -5.41 -4.22 -4.04
CA ALA A 63 -5.39 -4.45 -5.47
C ALA A 63 -5.85 -3.19 -6.22
N GLY A 64 -4.98 -2.65 -7.06
CA GLY A 64 -5.19 -1.39 -7.76
C GLY A 64 -4.23 -0.29 -7.31
N SER A 65 -4.22 0.81 -8.08
CA SER A 65 -3.42 1.99 -7.76
C SER A 65 -4.21 3.27 -8.00
N CYS A 66 -3.70 4.38 -7.48
CA CYS A 66 -4.34 5.69 -7.58
C CYS A 66 -4.15 6.40 -8.93
N VAL A 67 -3.27 5.90 -9.80
CA VAL A 67 -2.98 6.52 -11.11
C VAL A 67 -3.07 5.51 -12.24
N ASP A 68 -2.55 4.29 -12.02
CA ASP A 68 -2.51 3.25 -13.04
C ASP A 68 -3.74 2.33 -12.95
N GLU A 69 -4.58 2.42 -13.97
CA GLU A 69 -5.80 1.63 -14.10
C GLU A 69 -5.58 0.29 -14.79
N ARG A 70 -4.36 -0.03 -15.22
CA ARG A 70 -4.07 -1.34 -15.83
C ARG A 70 -4.28 -2.48 -14.83
N PRO A 71 -4.50 -3.71 -15.32
CA PRO A 71 -4.55 -4.89 -14.46
C PRO A 71 -3.25 -5.06 -13.65
N ARG A 72 -3.35 -5.69 -12.48
CA ARG A 72 -2.22 -6.04 -11.60
C ARG A 72 -1.46 -4.85 -10.99
N THR A 73 -2.05 -3.65 -11.01
CA THR A 73 -1.55 -2.52 -10.23
C THR A 73 -1.83 -2.77 -8.75
N LYS A 74 -1.06 -2.15 -7.87
CA LYS A 74 -1.10 -2.44 -6.43
C LYS A 74 -0.66 -1.26 -5.59
N SER A 75 -1.18 -1.23 -4.37
CA SER A 75 -0.87 -0.23 -3.36
C SER A 75 -0.62 -0.96 -2.04
N ILE A 76 0.65 -1.14 -1.69
CA ILE A 76 1.06 -1.93 -0.52
C ILE A 76 1.60 -0.98 0.54
N PHE A 77 1.03 -1.01 1.74
CA PHE A 77 1.43 -0.18 2.87
C PHE A 77 1.96 -1.05 4.00
N TRP A 78 3.02 -0.62 4.70
CA TRP A 78 3.52 -1.35 5.86
C TRP A 78 4.25 -0.50 6.90
N VAL A 79 4.32 -1.08 8.09
CA VAL A 79 5.11 -0.60 9.24
C VAL A 79 5.90 -1.76 9.86
N LEU A 80 7.01 -1.45 10.53
CA LEU A 80 7.81 -2.41 11.31
C LEU A 80 7.28 -2.52 12.74
N GLU A 81 5.99 -2.80 12.87
CA GLU A 81 5.28 -2.95 14.13
C GLU A 81 4.20 -4.02 13.97
N LYS A 82 3.87 -4.76 15.04
CA LYS A 82 2.73 -5.69 15.06
C LYS A 82 1.50 -4.96 15.57
N ILE A 83 0.61 -4.56 14.66
CA ILE A 83 -0.61 -3.81 14.96
C ILE A 83 -1.83 -4.48 14.32
N SER A 84 -3.03 -4.18 14.80
CA SER A 84 -4.25 -4.77 14.23
C SER A 84 -4.52 -4.24 12.81
N PHE A 85 -5.41 -4.92 12.09
CA PHE A 85 -5.92 -4.42 10.82
C PHE A 85 -6.54 -3.02 10.97
N ASP A 86 -7.39 -2.82 11.97
CA ASP A 86 -8.05 -1.53 12.22
C ASP A 86 -7.05 -0.42 12.53
N GLU A 87 -6.01 -0.71 13.33
CA GLU A 87 -4.97 0.27 13.63
C GLU A 87 -4.15 0.61 12.37
N MET A 88 -3.79 -0.37 11.55
CA MET A 88 -3.08 -0.12 10.28
C MET A 88 -3.94 0.67 9.29
N LYS A 89 -5.23 0.33 9.18
CA LYS A 89 -6.22 1.08 8.39
C LYS A 89 -6.32 2.52 8.87
N GLU A 90 -6.43 2.74 10.17
CA GLU A 90 -6.48 4.08 10.75
C GLU A 90 -5.20 4.87 10.43
N ARG A 91 -4.01 4.27 10.57
CA ARG A 91 -2.74 4.92 10.20
C ARG A 91 -2.67 5.30 8.72
N ILE A 92 -3.20 4.45 7.82
CA ILE A 92 -3.31 4.75 6.39
C ILE A 92 -4.24 5.94 6.16
N LEU A 93 -5.43 5.91 6.75
CA LEU A 93 -6.44 6.95 6.53
C LEU A 93 -6.09 8.28 7.21
N ASN A 94 -5.27 8.27 8.26
CA ASN A 94 -4.82 9.47 8.97
C ASN A 94 -3.49 10.04 8.44
N ASN A 95 -2.68 9.28 7.69
CA ASN A 95 -1.51 9.84 7.02
C ASN A 95 -1.94 10.69 5.81
N PRO A 96 -1.60 11.99 5.73
CA PRO A 96 -2.13 12.89 4.69
C PRO A 96 -1.81 12.47 3.26
N ILE A 97 -0.65 11.84 3.04
CA ILE A 97 -0.21 11.38 1.73
C ILE A 97 -0.90 10.07 1.36
N ALA A 98 -0.92 9.09 2.28
CA ALA A 98 -1.62 7.83 2.06
C ALA A 98 -3.12 8.08 1.84
N LYS A 99 -3.74 8.99 2.60
CA LYS A 99 -5.11 9.42 2.38
C LYS A 99 -5.34 9.95 0.96
N LYS A 100 -4.46 10.80 0.43
CA LYS A 100 -4.53 11.28 -0.97
C LYS A 100 -4.41 10.14 -1.99
N ILE A 101 -3.59 9.12 -1.71
CA ILE A 101 -3.48 7.91 -2.54
C ILE A 101 -4.84 7.20 -2.56
N ILE A 102 -5.43 6.94 -1.39
CA ILE A 102 -6.74 6.29 -1.22
C ILE A 102 -7.85 7.09 -1.93
N GLU A 103 -7.97 8.39 -1.67
CA GLU A 103 -9.01 9.26 -2.22
C GLU A 103 -8.94 9.42 -3.75
N LYS A 104 -7.76 9.19 -4.34
CA LYS A 104 -7.56 9.29 -5.79
C LYS A 104 -7.86 7.97 -6.53
N MET A 105 -8.06 6.86 -5.83
CA MET A 105 -8.45 5.60 -6.47
C MET A 105 -9.84 5.73 -7.11
N SER A 106 -9.96 5.31 -8.36
CA SER A 106 -11.23 5.36 -9.13
C SER A 106 -12.18 4.19 -8.80
N PHE A 107 -11.95 3.49 -7.69
CA PHE A 107 -12.67 2.30 -7.26
C PHE A 107 -12.85 2.31 -5.73
N GLU A 108 -13.84 1.57 -5.25
CA GLU A 108 -14.08 1.38 -3.82
C GLU A 108 -13.09 0.38 -3.23
N ILE A 109 -12.61 0.65 -2.02
CA ILE A 109 -11.72 -0.24 -1.30
C ILE A 109 -12.52 -1.04 -0.29
N GLU A 110 -12.42 -2.36 -0.39
CA GLU A 110 -13.10 -3.31 0.49
C GLU A 110 -12.31 -3.45 1.79
N TRP A 111 -12.55 -2.53 2.72
CA TRP A 111 -11.89 -2.54 4.03
C TRP A 111 -12.37 -3.67 4.96
N ASP A 112 -13.23 -4.57 4.49
CA ASP A 112 -13.76 -5.68 5.28
C ASP A 112 -12.92 -6.94 5.00
N ASN A 113 -12.05 -7.31 5.95
CA ASN A 113 -11.48 -8.66 5.96
C ASN A 113 -12.52 -9.58 6.60
N SER A 114 -13.18 -10.41 5.78
CA SER A 114 -14.01 -11.53 6.28
C SER A 114 -13.16 -12.76 6.58
#